data_AF-A0A520A2E0-F1
#
_entry.id   AF-A0A520A2E0-F1
#
_cell.length_a   1.000
_cell.length_b   1.000
_cell.length_c   1.000
_cell.angle_alpha   90.00
_cell.angle_beta   90.00
_cell.angle_gamma   90.00
#
_symmetry.space_group_name_H-M   'P 1'
#
loop_
_entity.id
_entity.type
_entity.pdbx_description
1 polymer ?
#
loop_
_entity_poly.entity_id
_entity_poly.type
_entity_poly.pdbx_seq_one_letter_code
_entity_poly.pdbx_strand_id
1 'polypeptide(L)'
;LPVDPSRDPEVSPLLWEIRRERRMEFAFETFRLADLKRWSKLEYMDNSLNTDLLSGGWVDFPLELPDALTAANVGLVSVVSLNGTETVYNGSNAAAMKGFYKNTVNKPRLPFLNQANINPYLTPVGLVQMQDYAARGYTLTQTEGWPQN
;
A
#
# COMPACT_ATOMS: atom_id res chain seq x y z
N LEU A 1 -22.44 -16.20 -3.50
CA LEU A 1 -21.45 -15.24 -2.96
C LEU A 1 -21.84 -13.85 -3.44
N PRO A 2 -21.66 -12.79 -2.64
CA PRO A 2 -21.84 -11.41 -3.09
C PRO A 2 -21.04 -11.16 -4.39
N VAL A 3 -21.58 -10.36 -5.31
CA VAL A 3 -20.89 -9.98 -6.54
C VAL A 3 -20.19 -8.66 -6.29
N ASP A 4 -18.86 -8.66 -6.38
CA ASP A 4 -18.07 -7.44 -6.38
C ASP A 4 -17.57 -7.11 -7.79
N PRO A 5 -18.04 -5.99 -8.38
CA PRO A 5 -17.60 -5.57 -9.70
C PRO A 5 -16.13 -5.10 -9.75
N SER A 6 -15.52 -4.78 -8.60
CA SER A 6 -14.13 -4.34 -8.46
C SER A 6 -13.14 -5.46 -8.07
N ARG A 7 -13.60 -6.72 -8.06
CA ARG A 7 -12.76 -7.87 -7.77
C ARG A 7 -11.60 -8.00 -8.76
N ASP A 8 -10.42 -8.40 -8.27
CA ASP A 8 -9.33 -8.87 -9.14
C ASP A 8 -9.80 -10.09 -9.98
N PRO A 9 -9.90 -9.95 -11.32
CA PRO A 9 -10.43 -11.00 -12.17
C PRO A 9 -9.63 -12.30 -12.09
N GLU A 10 -8.34 -12.25 -11.76
CA GLU A 10 -7.44 -13.42 -11.64
C GLU A 10 -7.67 -14.24 -10.36
N VAL A 11 -8.40 -13.70 -9.37
CA VAL A 11 -8.64 -14.38 -8.08
C VAL A 11 -10.07 -14.91 -8.04
N SER A 12 -10.27 -16.23 -7.93
CA SER A 12 -11.63 -16.81 -7.93
C SER A 12 -12.57 -16.12 -6.91
N PRO A 13 -13.89 -16.00 -7.21
CA PRO A 13 -14.81 -15.25 -6.35
C PRO A 13 -14.79 -15.69 -4.87
N LEU A 14 -14.71 -16.99 -4.61
CA LEU A 14 -14.63 -17.51 -3.24
C LEU A 14 -13.33 -17.09 -2.55
N LEU A 15 -12.18 -17.21 -3.23
CA LEU A 15 -10.89 -16.79 -2.67
C LEU A 15 -10.85 -15.28 -2.45
N TRP A 16 -11.47 -14.49 -3.34
CA TRP A 16 -11.57 -13.06 -3.19
C TRP A 16 -12.30 -12.67 -1.91
N GLU A 17 -13.48 -13.23 -1.64
CA GLU A 17 -14.20 -12.97 -0.40
C GLU A 17 -13.40 -13.35 0.83
N ILE A 18 -12.78 -14.54 0.85
CA ILE A 18 -11.93 -14.99 1.96
C ILE A 18 -10.77 -14.00 2.21
N ARG A 19 -10.12 -13.52 1.14
CA ARG A 19 -9.02 -12.55 1.26
C ARG A 19 -9.48 -11.18 1.74
N ARG A 20 -10.68 -10.75 1.34
CA ARG A 20 -11.27 -9.49 1.81
C ARG A 20 -11.68 -9.53 3.26
N GLU A 21 -12.37 -10.59 3.69
CA GLU A 21 -12.72 -10.80 5.09
C GLU A 21 -11.46 -10.86 5.95
N ARG A 22 -10.43 -11.59 5.52
CA ARG A 22 -9.15 -11.62 6.22
C ARG A 22 -8.49 -10.23 6.35
N ARG A 23 -8.60 -9.38 5.32
CA ARG A 23 -8.07 -7.99 5.38
C ARG A 23 -8.83 -7.16 6.41
N MET A 24 -10.15 -7.32 6.50
CA MET A 24 -11.00 -6.58 7.43
C MET A 24 -10.81 -7.06 8.87
N GLU A 25 -10.81 -8.38 9.08
CA GLU A 25 -10.66 -9.02 10.39
C GLU A 25 -9.32 -8.65 11.05
N PHE A 26 -8.24 -8.70 10.27
CA PHE A 26 -6.88 -8.42 10.75
C PHE A 26 -6.38 -7.02 10.36
N ALA A 27 -7.29 -6.05 10.23
CA ALA A 27 -6.92 -4.67 9.97
C ALA A 27 -6.07 -4.13 11.13
N PHE A 28 -5.02 -3.37 10.81
CA PHE A 28 -4.03 -2.85 11.77
C PHE A 28 -3.20 -3.90 12.52
N GLU A 29 -3.25 -5.17 12.08
CA GLU A 29 -2.33 -6.21 12.50
C GLU A 29 -1.18 -6.40 11.50
N THR A 30 -0.26 -7.33 11.81
CA THR A 30 1.00 -7.54 11.07
C THR A 30 0.83 -8.31 9.75
N PHE A 31 -0.37 -8.82 9.45
CA PHE A 31 -0.56 -9.82 8.40
C PHE A 31 -0.60 -9.28 6.97
N ARG A 32 -0.97 -8.01 6.76
CA ARG A 32 -1.27 -7.50 5.40
C ARG A 32 -0.11 -7.68 4.42
N LEU A 33 1.12 -7.36 4.84
CA LEU A 33 2.29 -7.50 3.99
C LEU A 33 2.60 -8.98 3.67
N ALA A 34 2.53 -9.84 4.69
CA ALA A 34 2.79 -11.28 4.53
C ALA A 34 1.73 -11.94 3.62
N ASP A 35 0.47 -11.52 3.75
CA ASP A 35 -0.64 -11.97 2.92
C ASP A 35 -0.44 -11.62 1.45
N LEU A 36 -0.09 -10.37 1.14
CA LEU A 36 0.19 -9.97 -0.24
C LEU A 36 1.40 -10.68 -0.84
N LYS A 37 2.45 -10.91 -0.04
CA LYS A 37 3.63 -11.69 -0.47
C LYS A 37 3.26 -13.13 -0.84
N ARG A 38 2.57 -13.85 0.05
CA ARG A 38 2.22 -15.27 -0.19
C ARG A 38 1.18 -15.45 -1.29
N TRP A 39 0.40 -14.42 -1.60
CA TRP A 39 -0.55 -14.43 -2.71
C TRP A 39 0.04 -13.96 -4.04
N SER A 40 1.30 -13.52 -4.03
CA SER A 40 1.95 -12.88 -5.18
C SER A 40 1.16 -11.67 -5.71
N LYS A 41 0.66 -10.83 -4.79
CA LYS A 41 -0.16 -9.64 -5.07
C LYS A 41 0.40 -8.36 -4.44
N LEU A 42 1.72 -8.20 -4.35
CA LEU A 42 2.33 -6.99 -3.77
C LEU A 42 2.07 -5.72 -4.60
N GLU A 43 1.74 -5.86 -5.89
CA GLU A 43 1.34 -4.75 -6.77
C GLU A 43 0.12 -4.00 -6.25
N TYR A 44 -0.70 -4.62 -5.38
CA TYR A 44 -1.79 -3.93 -4.70
C TYR A 44 -1.30 -2.84 -3.72
N MET A 45 0.00 -2.79 -3.41
CA MET A 45 0.61 -1.71 -2.62
C MET A 45 1.25 -0.64 -3.51
N ASP A 46 1.22 -0.77 -4.83
CA ASP A 46 1.73 0.26 -5.72
C ASP A 46 0.84 1.50 -5.63
N ASN A 47 1.37 2.56 -5.02
CA ASN A 47 0.68 3.83 -4.85
C ASN A 47 0.46 4.60 -6.17
N SER A 48 1.11 4.17 -7.26
CA SER A 48 0.91 4.73 -8.59
C SER A 48 -0.32 4.13 -9.26
N LEU A 49 -0.61 2.84 -9.00
CA LEU A 49 -1.79 2.14 -9.50
C LEU A 49 -2.99 2.30 -8.55
N ASN A 50 -2.74 2.31 -7.24
CA ASN A 50 -3.74 2.40 -6.17
C ASN A 50 -3.53 3.72 -5.42
N THR A 51 -3.94 4.81 -6.05
CA THR A 51 -3.67 6.19 -5.58
C THR A 51 -4.44 6.55 -4.31
N ASP A 52 -5.49 5.80 -4.00
CA ASP A 52 -6.30 5.88 -2.78
C ASP A 52 -5.50 5.50 -1.53
N LEU A 53 -4.50 4.63 -1.63
CA LEU A 53 -3.65 4.19 -0.52
C LEU A 53 -2.89 5.33 0.19
N LEU A 54 -2.70 6.47 -0.49
CA LEU A 54 -2.07 7.65 0.09
C LEU A 54 -3.07 8.60 0.78
N SER A 55 -4.35 8.20 0.84
CA SER A 55 -5.40 8.94 1.53
C SER A 55 -5.47 8.49 2.99
N GLY A 56 -5.64 9.46 3.88
CA GLY A 56 -5.84 9.26 5.31
C GLY A 56 -7.32 9.15 5.68
N GLY A 57 -7.63 9.50 6.93
CA GLY A 57 -9.00 9.51 7.44
C GLY A 57 -9.90 10.56 6.76
N TRP A 58 -11.21 10.34 6.85
CA TRP A 58 -12.22 11.32 6.45
C TRP A 58 -12.20 12.52 7.41
N VAL A 59 -12.20 13.74 6.86
CA VAL A 59 -12.16 15.00 7.60
C VAL A 59 -13.10 16.02 6.96
N ASP A 60 -13.89 16.72 7.77
CA ASP A 60 -14.60 17.95 7.39
C ASP A 60 -13.76 19.16 7.83
N PHE A 61 -12.81 19.60 7.00
CA PHE A 61 -11.86 20.64 7.40
C PHE A 61 -12.52 21.94 7.87
N PRO A 62 -13.56 22.48 7.21
CA PRO A 62 -14.26 23.66 7.69
C PRO A 62 -14.82 23.55 9.12
N LEU A 63 -15.28 22.36 9.51
CA LEU A 63 -15.93 22.13 10.79
C LEU A 63 -14.95 21.67 11.88
N GLU A 64 -14.09 20.71 11.53
CA GLU A 64 -13.26 19.97 12.49
C GLU A 64 -11.84 20.55 12.60
N LEU A 65 -11.30 21.10 11.52
CA LEU A 65 -9.92 21.59 11.41
C LEU A 65 -9.81 22.91 10.60
N PRO A 66 -10.56 23.98 10.95
CA PRO A 66 -10.54 25.22 10.19
C PRO A 66 -9.15 25.89 10.18
N ASP A 67 -8.38 25.70 11.25
CA ASP A 67 -7.01 26.25 11.39
C ASP A 67 -6.00 25.60 10.43
N ALA A 68 -6.36 24.49 9.77
CA ALA A 68 -5.55 23.91 8.69
C ALA A 68 -5.81 24.59 7.34
N LEU A 69 -6.87 25.38 7.17
CA LEU A 69 -7.23 26.05 5.91
C LEU A 69 -6.56 27.43 5.78
N THR A 70 -5.23 27.47 5.93
CA THR A 70 -4.43 28.70 5.90
C THR A 70 -3.77 28.93 4.54
N ALA A 71 -3.31 30.15 4.29
CA ALA A 71 -2.52 30.49 3.08
C ALA A 71 -1.28 29.59 2.91
N ALA A 72 -0.66 29.13 4.01
CA ALA A 72 0.49 28.23 3.98
C ALA A 72 0.17 26.83 3.44
N ASN A 73 -1.09 26.39 3.54
CA ASN A 73 -1.54 25.06 3.13
C ASN A 73 -2.19 25.04 1.73
N VAL A 74 -2.25 26.17 1.05
CA VAL A 74 -2.71 26.25 -0.35
C VAL A 74 -1.84 25.36 -1.22
N GLY A 75 -2.47 24.46 -1.98
CA GLY A 75 -1.79 23.50 -2.85
C GLY A 75 -1.17 22.29 -2.13
N LEU A 76 -1.14 22.27 -0.79
CA LEU A 76 -0.54 21.19 0.00
C LEU A 76 -1.58 20.21 0.55
N VAL A 77 -2.71 20.74 1.03
CA VAL A 77 -3.81 19.94 1.56
C VAL A 77 -4.81 19.64 0.45
N SER A 78 -5.19 18.39 0.30
CA SER A 78 -6.29 17.95 -0.55
C SER A 78 -7.22 17.00 0.20
N VAL A 79 -8.43 16.85 -0.34
CA VAL A 79 -9.40 15.83 0.09
C VAL A 79 -9.80 14.98 -1.10
N VAL A 80 -10.01 13.69 -0.87
CA VAL A 80 -10.52 12.75 -1.87
C VAL A 80 -11.97 12.39 -1.49
N SER A 81 -12.90 12.58 -2.42
CA SER A 81 -14.32 12.24 -2.21
C SER A 81 -14.55 10.73 -2.19
N LEU A 82 -15.75 10.28 -1.79
CA LEU A 82 -16.15 8.87 -1.88
C LEU A 82 -16.07 8.30 -3.31
N ASN A 83 -16.16 9.17 -4.32
CA ASN A 83 -16.07 8.81 -5.74
C ASN A 83 -14.62 8.89 -6.27
N GLY A 84 -13.63 9.09 -5.40
CA GLY A 84 -12.21 9.18 -5.79
C GLY A 84 -11.80 10.53 -6.38
N THR A 85 -12.66 11.55 -6.36
CA THR A 85 -12.32 12.88 -6.91
C THR A 85 -11.48 13.66 -5.91
N GLU A 86 -10.27 14.05 -6.30
CA GLU A 86 -9.37 14.87 -5.49
C GLU A 86 -9.70 16.37 -5.65
N THR A 87 -9.87 17.06 -4.52
CA THR A 87 -10.03 18.51 -4.42
C THR A 87 -8.86 19.09 -3.64
N VAL A 88 -8.04 19.91 -4.30
CA VAL A 88 -6.89 20.58 -3.67
C VAL A 88 -7.35 21.92 -3.08
N TYR A 89 -6.89 22.25 -1.87
CA TYR A 89 -7.18 23.54 -1.26
C TYR A 89 -6.51 24.67 -2.04
N ASN A 90 -7.29 25.65 -2.47
CA ASN A 90 -6.83 26.79 -3.26
C ASN A 90 -6.92 28.14 -2.51
N GLY A 91 -7.26 28.13 -1.22
CA GLY A 91 -7.41 29.34 -0.40
C GLY A 91 -8.79 29.99 -0.46
N SER A 92 -9.64 29.59 -1.40
CA SER A 92 -11.01 30.12 -1.58
C SER A 92 -12.10 29.04 -1.58
N ASN A 93 -11.72 27.77 -1.67
CA ASN A 93 -12.64 26.62 -1.74
C ASN A 93 -12.80 25.88 -0.41
N ALA A 94 -12.68 26.58 0.73
CA ALA A 94 -12.79 25.97 2.06
C ALA A 94 -14.03 25.07 2.20
N ALA A 95 -15.21 25.52 1.75
CA ALA A 95 -16.45 24.75 1.81
C ALA A 95 -16.41 23.40 1.08
N ALA A 96 -15.50 23.21 0.12
CA ALA A 96 -15.30 21.98 -0.64
C ALA A 96 -14.29 21.01 0.01
N MET A 97 -13.63 21.41 1.10
CA MET A 97 -12.58 20.62 1.77
C MET A 97 -13.17 19.58 2.73
N LYS A 98 -13.98 18.66 2.20
CA LYS A 98 -14.60 17.55 2.95
C LYS A 98 -14.33 16.24 2.24
N GLY A 99 -13.64 15.31 2.90
CA GLY A 99 -13.30 14.01 2.33
C GLY A 99 -12.10 13.34 3.00
N PHE A 100 -11.57 12.28 2.39
CA PHE A 100 -10.35 11.63 2.88
C PHE A 100 -9.14 12.55 2.68
N TYR A 101 -8.49 12.94 3.77
CA TYR A 101 -7.33 13.83 3.72
C TYR A 101 -6.20 13.22 2.90
N LYS A 102 -5.57 14.04 2.06
CA LYS A 102 -4.36 13.69 1.33
C LYS A 102 -3.42 14.89 1.30
N ASN A 103 -2.12 14.62 1.38
CA ASN A 103 -1.11 15.64 1.18
C ASN A 103 -0.55 15.52 -0.25
N THR A 104 -0.55 16.62 -1.01
CA THR A 104 -0.16 16.61 -2.43
C THR A 104 1.34 16.34 -2.63
N VAL A 105 2.17 16.58 -1.60
CA VAL A 105 3.60 16.32 -1.64
C VAL A 105 3.95 14.86 -1.35
N ASN A 106 3.02 14.07 -0.81
CA ASN A 106 3.26 12.65 -0.57
C ASN A 106 3.44 11.93 -1.91
N LYS A 107 4.62 11.36 -2.12
CA LYS A 107 4.95 10.55 -3.29
C LYS A 107 5.13 9.09 -2.91
N PRO A 108 4.91 8.15 -3.85
CA PRO A 108 5.30 6.76 -3.67
C PRO A 108 6.78 6.67 -3.25
N ARG A 109 7.08 5.85 -2.23
CA ARG A 109 8.46 5.70 -1.74
C ARG A 109 9.35 4.95 -2.72
N LEU A 110 8.83 3.86 -3.27
CA LEU A 110 9.51 2.99 -4.23
C LEU A 110 8.50 2.53 -5.28
N PRO A 111 8.89 2.44 -6.56
CA PRO A 111 8.04 1.88 -7.59
C PRO A 111 7.91 0.37 -7.42
N PHE A 112 6.76 -0.19 -7.81
CA PHE A 112 6.63 -1.64 -7.98
C PHE A 112 7.12 -2.04 -9.38
N LEU A 113 8.25 -2.76 -9.46
CA LEU A 113 8.92 -3.00 -10.76
C LEU A 113 8.53 -4.30 -11.46
N ASN A 114 7.62 -5.07 -10.87
CA ASN A 114 7.29 -6.46 -11.23
C ASN A 114 8.50 -7.36 -11.61
N GLN A 115 9.65 -7.16 -10.96
CA GLN A 115 10.88 -7.89 -11.26
C GLN A 115 11.25 -8.84 -10.12
N ALA A 116 11.58 -10.08 -10.49
CA ALA A 116 12.09 -11.07 -9.55
C ALA A 116 13.32 -10.50 -8.82
N ASN A 117 13.33 -10.60 -7.49
CA ASN A 117 14.43 -10.18 -6.61
C ASN A 117 14.67 -8.67 -6.47
N ILE A 118 13.89 -7.85 -7.17
CA ILE A 118 13.81 -6.42 -6.91
C ILE A 118 12.57 -6.12 -6.07
N ASN A 119 11.45 -6.79 -6.34
CA ASN A 119 10.29 -6.75 -5.46
C ASN A 119 10.39 -7.81 -4.35
N PRO A 120 10.03 -7.50 -3.10
CA PRO A 120 10.40 -8.27 -1.91
C PRO A 120 9.50 -9.50 -1.66
N TYR A 121 9.24 -10.30 -2.70
CA TYR A 121 8.55 -11.58 -2.55
C TYR A 121 9.41 -12.61 -1.82
N LEU A 122 10.72 -12.57 -2.06
CA LEU A 122 11.70 -13.46 -1.46
C LEU A 122 12.59 -12.69 -0.48
N THR A 123 13.17 -13.41 0.48
CA THR A 123 14.15 -12.88 1.44
C THR A 123 15.47 -13.63 1.23
N PRO A 124 16.62 -12.94 1.04
CA PRO A 124 17.90 -13.62 0.88
C PRO A 124 18.38 -14.24 2.18
N VAL A 125 19.13 -15.33 2.04
CA VAL A 125 20.08 -15.80 3.05
C VAL A 125 21.36 -14.98 2.91
N GLY A 126 21.82 -14.39 4.02
CA GLY A 126 23.03 -13.56 4.04
C GLY A 126 24.30 -14.39 3.81
N LEU A 127 25.25 -13.86 3.03
CA LEU A 127 26.50 -14.56 2.69
C LEU A 127 27.30 -14.98 3.93
N VAL A 128 27.36 -14.13 4.96
CA VAL A 128 28.05 -14.44 6.23
C VAL A 128 27.43 -15.67 6.88
N GLN A 129 26.09 -15.77 6.87
CA GLN A 129 25.39 -16.92 7.45
C GLN A 129 25.67 -18.20 6.65
N MET A 130 25.73 -18.12 5.31
CA MET A 130 26.11 -19.26 4.46
C MET A 130 27.55 -19.71 4.74
N GLN A 131 28.48 -18.76 4.91
CA GLN A 131 29.89 -19.03 5.25
C GLN A 131 30.03 -19.66 6.64
N ASP A 132 29.30 -19.17 7.64
CA ASP A 132 29.31 -19.72 9.00
C ASP A 132 28.83 -21.18 9.03
N TYR A 133 27.80 -21.50 8.26
CA TYR A 133 27.32 -22.88 8.12
C TYR A 133 28.36 -23.76 7.43
N ALA A 134 28.97 -23.26 6.35
CA ALA A 134 30.02 -23.96 5.62
C ALA A 134 31.25 -24.26 6.51
N ALA A 135 31.67 -23.29 7.33
CA ALA A 135 32.77 -23.46 8.30
C ALA A 135 32.50 -24.55 9.35
N ARG A 136 31.23 -24.87 9.60
CA ARG A 136 30.79 -25.94 10.51
C ARG A 136 30.50 -27.26 9.79
N GLY A 137 30.80 -27.35 8.49
CA GLY A 137 30.57 -28.55 7.68
C GLY A 137 29.14 -28.73 7.19
N TYR A 138 28.28 -27.70 7.27
CA TYR A 138 26.91 -27.73 6.78
C TYR A 138 26.76 -26.92 5.49
N THR A 139 25.90 -27.40 4.58
CA THR A 139 25.52 -26.63 3.39
C THR A 139 24.24 -25.86 3.67
N LEU A 140 24.30 -24.53 3.63
CA LEU A 140 23.13 -23.66 3.66
C LEU A 140 22.94 -23.08 2.25
N THR A 141 21.85 -23.45 1.59
CA THR A 141 21.53 -22.97 0.24
C THR A 141 20.77 -21.65 0.29
N GLN A 142 20.91 -20.86 -0.77
CA GLN A 142 20.14 -19.63 -0.95
C GLN A 142 18.63 -19.94 -1.08
N THR A 143 17.78 -18.96 -0.74
CA THR A 143 16.34 -19.00 -0.98
C THR A 143 16.06 -19.30 -2.45
N GLU A 144 15.21 -20.29 -2.71
CA GLU A 144 14.84 -20.68 -4.07
C GLU A 144 14.25 -19.48 -4.84
N GLY A 145 14.71 -19.27 -6.08
CA GLY A 145 14.31 -18.15 -6.93
C GLY A 145 15.08 -16.85 -6.69
N TRP A 146 15.92 -16.77 -5.65
CA TRP A 146 16.84 -15.65 -5.46
C TRP A 146 18.03 -15.76 -6.45
N PRO A 147 18.49 -14.67 -7.10
CA PRO A 147 19.56 -14.76 -8.07
C PRO A 147 20.86 -15.05 -7.33
N GLN A 148 21.57 -16.08 -7.76
CA GLN A 148 22.94 -16.30 -7.35
C GLN A 148 23.80 -15.55 -8.38
N ASN A 149 24.28 -14.36 -8.00
CA ASN A 149 25.32 -13.67 -8.77
C ASN A 149 26.69 -14.27 -8.42
#